data_AF-A0A960YYX0-F1
#
_entry.id   AF-A0A960YYX0-F1
#
_cell.length_a   1.000
_cell.length_b   1.000
_cell.length_c   1.000
_cell.angle_alpha   90.00
_cell.angle_beta   90.00
_cell.angle_gamma   90.00
#
_symmetry.space_group_name_H-M   'P 1'
#
loop_
_entity.id
_entity.type
_entity.pdbx_description
1 polymer ?
#
loop_
_entity_poly.entity_id
_entity_poly.type
_entity_poly.pdbx_seq_one_letter_code
_entity_poly.pdbx_strand_id
1 'polypeptide(L)'
;MGNIDKKYIDQILDQMIFQEKQFTDVDKDYFNGEDVTYYFDKEKETFICRKIDVVALSYKTEKELTQKELKKILSSFPLDEFLLQGFDIR
;
A
#
# COMPACT_ATOMS: atom_id res chain seq x y z
N MET A 1 -11.38 15.17 -4.93
CA MET A 1 -9.99 14.82 -4.58
C MET A 1 -9.18 14.68 -5.85
N GLY A 2 -7.99 15.28 -5.91
CA GLY A 2 -7.03 15.06 -7.00
C GLY A 2 -6.19 13.82 -6.72
N ASN A 3 -5.97 12.99 -7.74
CA ASN A 3 -5.04 11.86 -7.64
C ASN A 3 -3.61 12.36 -7.41
N ILE A 4 -2.80 11.56 -6.72
CA ILE A 4 -1.38 11.87 -6.50
C ILE A 4 -0.60 11.96 -7.82
N ASP A 5 0.32 12.92 -7.92
CA ASP A 5 1.22 13.03 -9.07
C ASP A 5 2.14 11.80 -9.16
N LYS A 6 2.36 11.32 -10.39
CA LYS A 6 3.23 10.16 -10.66
C LYS A 6 4.65 10.30 -10.08
N LYS A 7 5.17 11.52 -9.97
CA LYS A 7 6.51 11.79 -9.42
C LYS A 7 6.64 11.40 -7.94
N TYR A 8 5.55 11.46 -7.17
CA TYR A 8 5.55 11.10 -5.76
C TYR A 8 5.41 9.60 -5.54
N ILE A 9 4.80 8.87 -6.49
CA ILE A 9 4.68 7.41 -6.43
C ILE A 9 6.06 6.75 -6.41
N ASP A 10 7.01 7.23 -7.21
CA ASP A 10 8.36 6.68 -7.21
C ASP A 10 9.06 6.91 -5.84
N GLN A 11 8.90 8.10 -5.25
CA GLN A 11 9.40 8.39 -3.89
C GLN A 11 8.75 7.51 -2.82
N ILE A 12 7.45 7.22 -2.95
CA ILE A 12 6.73 6.32 -2.05
C ILE A 12 7.30 4.90 -2.15
N LEU A 13 7.51 4.40 -3.38
CA LEU A 13 8.08 3.07 -3.59
C LEU A 13 9.50 2.96 -3.03
N ASP A 14 10.33 3.98 -3.23
CA ASP A 14 11.68 4.01 -2.64
C ASP A 14 11.60 3.93 -1.12
N GLN A 15 10.66 4.65 -0.49
CA GLN A 15 10.45 4.55 0.96
C GLN A 15 9.94 3.17 1.39
N MET A 16 9.10 2.50 0.60
CA MET A 16 8.66 1.13 0.90
C MET A 16 9.83 0.14 0.83
N ILE A 17 10.74 0.30 -0.14
CA ILE A 17 11.90 -0.58 -0.33
C ILE A 17 12.98 -0.32 0.74
N PHE A 18 13.40 0.95 0.88
CA PHE A 18 14.58 1.31 1.68
C PHE A 18 14.25 1.60 3.14
N GLN A 19 13.07 2.15 3.43
CA GLN A 19 12.63 2.49 4.79
C GLN A 19 11.61 1.50 5.34
N GLU A 20 11.30 0.43 4.59
CA GLU A 20 10.35 -0.63 4.99
C GLU A 20 8.96 -0.08 5.34
N LYS A 21 8.58 1.06 4.77
CA LYS A 21 7.24 1.63 4.97
C LYS A 21 6.19 0.73 4.34
N GLN A 22 5.05 0.68 5.01
CA GLN A 22 3.86 -0.04 4.56
C GLN A 22 2.75 0.97 4.32
N PHE A 23 1.85 0.66 3.40
CA PHE A 23 0.67 1.44 3.13
C PHE A 23 -0.57 0.58 3.37
N THR A 24 -1.46 1.01 4.24
CA THR A 24 -2.73 0.34 4.57
C THR A 24 -3.90 1.12 3.98
N ASP A 25 -4.79 0.41 3.27
CA ASP A 25 -6.00 0.97 2.67
C ASP A 25 -7.12 1.00 3.72
N VAL A 26 -7.07 2.03 4.59
CA VAL A 26 -7.93 2.17 5.78
C VAL A 26 -9.43 2.21 5.44
N ASP A 27 -9.79 2.66 4.23
CA ASP A 27 -11.19 2.70 3.79
C ASP A 27 -11.75 1.28 3.57
N LYS A 28 -10.95 0.34 3.06
CA LYS A 28 -11.40 -1.06 2.94
C LYS A 28 -11.56 -1.72 4.29
N ASP A 29 -10.70 -1.40 5.25
CA ASP A 29 -10.80 -1.91 6.62
C ASP A 29 -12.13 -1.49 7.25
N TYR A 30 -12.49 -0.22 7.10
CA TYR A 30 -13.66 0.37 7.76
C TYR A 30 -14.99 -0.03 7.11
N PHE A 31 -15.07 -0.08 5.77
CA PHE A 31 -16.34 -0.31 5.07
C PHE A 31 -16.57 -1.77 4.65
N ASN A 32 -15.52 -2.52 4.37
CA ASN A 32 -15.62 -3.89 3.88
C ASN A 32 -15.16 -4.94 4.92
N GLY A 33 -14.58 -4.50 6.04
CA GLY A 33 -14.00 -5.40 7.03
C GLY A 33 -12.80 -6.18 6.50
N GLU A 34 -12.11 -5.63 5.49
CA GLU A 34 -10.90 -6.20 4.89
C GLU A 34 -9.71 -5.31 5.24
N ASP A 35 -8.75 -5.80 6.03
CA ASP A 35 -7.46 -5.12 6.23
C ASP A 35 -6.55 -5.38 5.03
N VAL A 36 -6.32 -4.33 4.23
CA VAL A 36 -5.48 -4.42 3.02
C VAL A 36 -4.22 -3.59 3.18
N THR A 37 -3.09 -4.27 3.30
CA THR A 37 -1.77 -3.64 3.48
C THR A 37 -0.81 -4.01 2.35
N TYR A 38 -0.07 -3.00 1.87
CA TYR A 38 0.95 -3.10 0.82
C TYR A 38 2.34 -2.84 1.41
N TYR A 39 3.30 -3.73 1.11
CA TYR A 39 4.68 -3.60 1.61
C TYR A 39 5.68 -4.27 0.66
N PHE A 40 6.96 -3.99 0.84
CA PHE A 40 8.05 -4.67 0.14
C PHE A 40 8.59 -5.82 0.99
N ASP A 41 8.59 -7.03 0.45
CA ASP A 41 9.19 -8.22 1.06
C ASP A 41 10.65 -8.32 0.60
N LYS A 42 11.59 -8.09 1.53
CA LYS A 42 13.03 -8.11 1.25
C LYS A 42 13.57 -9.51 0.99
N GLU A 43 12.97 -10.56 1.54
CA GLU A 43 13.44 -11.93 1.32
C GLU A 43 13.12 -12.40 -0.10
N LYS A 44 11.96 -11.99 -0.61
CA LYS A 44 11.49 -12.32 -1.96
C LYS A 44 11.82 -11.24 -3.01
N GLU A 45 12.37 -10.12 -2.58
CA GLU A 45 12.63 -8.92 -3.40
C GLU A 45 11.41 -8.48 -4.23
N THR A 46 10.21 -8.54 -3.64
CA THR A 46 8.95 -8.28 -4.34
C THR A 46 7.97 -7.47 -3.49
N PHE A 47 7.00 -6.83 -4.14
CA PHE A 47 5.92 -6.17 -3.40
C PHE A 47 4.81 -7.15 -3.08
N ILE A 48 4.27 -7.06 -1.88
CA ILE A 48 3.18 -7.91 -1.40
C ILE A 48 1.97 -7.03 -1.09
N CYS A 49 0.81 -7.47 -1.58
CA CYS A 49 -0.48 -7.09 -1.04
C CYS A 49 -0.95 -8.19 -0.10
N ARG A 50 -1.14 -7.82 1.17
CA ARG A 50 -1.74 -8.69 2.18
C ARG A 50 -3.16 -8.23 2.42
N LYS A 51 -4.09 -9.17 2.42
CA LYS A 51 -5.49 -8.98 2.78
C LYS A 51 -5.84 -9.84 3.98
N ILE A 52 -6.47 -9.28 4.99
CA ILE A 52 -6.99 -9.99 6.14
C ILE A 52 -8.50 -9.75 6.22
N ASP A 53 -9.28 -10.81 6.18
CA ASP A 53 -10.72 -10.73 6.45
C ASP A 53 -10.93 -10.64 7.97
N VAL A 54 -11.29 -9.45 8.44
CA VAL A 54 -11.51 -9.14 9.87
C VAL A 54 -12.86 -9.70 10.32
N VAL A 55 -13.86 -9.76 9.43
CA VAL A 55 -15.21 -10.25 9.72
C VAL A 55 -15.19 -11.76 9.97
N ALA A 56 -14.45 -12.50 9.15
CA ALA A 56 -14.30 -13.95 9.28
C ALA A 56 -13.21 -14.39 10.27
N LEU A 57 -12.44 -13.45 10.84
CA LEU A 57 -11.34 -13.68 11.80
C LEU A 57 -10.33 -14.77 11.37
N SER A 58 -10.15 -15.05 10.07
CA SER A 58 -9.40 -16.29 9.71
C SER A 58 -8.74 -16.39 8.35
N TYR A 59 -8.77 -15.38 7.46
CA TYR A 59 -8.16 -15.55 6.14
C TYR A 59 -7.18 -14.44 5.79
N LYS A 60 -5.91 -14.83 5.64
CA LYS A 60 -4.82 -14.01 5.15
C LYS A 60 -4.51 -14.40 3.71
N THR A 61 -4.77 -13.52 2.75
CA THR A 61 -4.34 -13.70 1.35
C THR A 61 -3.14 -12.82 1.08
N GLU A 62 -2.06 -13.41 0.58
CA GLU A 62 -0.91 -12.64 0.08
C GLU A 62 -0.81 -12.79 -1.44
N LYS A 63 -0.69 -11.64 -2.12
CA LYS A 63 -0.49 -11.57 -3.56
C LYS A 63 0.79 -10.80 -3.84
N GLU A 64 1.68 -11.40 -4.61
CA GLU A 64 2.81 -10.68 -5.19
C GLU A 64 2.33 -9.67 -6.23
N LEU A 65 2.94 -8.49 -6.20
CA LEU A 65 2.65 -7.40 -7.11
C LEU A 65 3.93 -7.00 -7.83
N THR A 66 3.82 -6.87 -9.15
CA THR A 66 4.84 -6.16 -9.90
C THR A 66 4.84 -4.69 -9.50
N GLN A 67 5.99 -4.02 -9.63
CA GLN A 67 6.09 -2.58 -9.39
C GLN A 67 5.05 -1.79 -10.22
N LYS A 68 4.76 -2.24 -11.45
CA LYS A 68 3.74 -1.62 -12.32
C LYS A 68 2.32 -1.73 -11.76
N GLU A 69 1.95 -2.88 -11.20
CA GLU A 69 0.65 -3.07 -10.56
C GLU A 69 0.54 -2.20 -9.31
N LEU A 70 1.57 -2.21 -8.45
CA LEU A 70 1.58 -1.40 -7.24
C LEU A 70 1.49 0.10 -7.56
N LYS A 71 2.25 0.60 -8.55
CA LYS A 71 2.14 1.98 -9.03
C LYS A 71 0.72 2.37 -9.39
N LYS A 72 0.01 1.48 -10.11
CA LYS A 72 -1.38 1.72 -10.53
C LYS A 72 -2.32 1.79 -9.32
N ILE A 73 -2.11 0.93 -8.33
CA ILE A 73 -2.88 0.91 -7.08
C ILE A 73 -2.61 2.19 -6.28
N LEU A 74 -1.34 2.51 -6.01
CA LEU A 74 -0.99 3.69 -5.22
C LEU A 74 -1.45 5.00 -5.87
N SER A 75 -1.49 5.05 -7.21
CA SER A 75 -1.99 6.22 -7.95
C SER A 75 -3.49 6.47 -7.79
N SER A 76 -4.27 5.52 -7.27
CA SER A 76 -5.70 5.73 -7.00
C SER A 76 -5.98 6.37 -5.65
N PHE A 77 -4.98 6.43 -4.76
CA PHE A 77 -5.13 7.06 -3.45
C PHE A 77 -4.73 8.54 -3.50
N PRO A 78 -5.40 9.39 -2.73
CA PRO A 78 -5.05 10.79 -2.61
C PRO A 78 -3.76 10.96 -1.77
N LEU A 79 -3.05 12.06 -1.99
CA LEU A 79 -1.72 12.30 -1.41
C LEU A 79 -1.74 12.36 0.14
N ASP A 80 -2.81 12.90 0.71
CA ASP A 80 -3.01 13.08 2.14
C ASP A 80 -3.02 11.76 2.92
N GLU A 81 -3.53 10.68 2.34
CA GLU A 81 -3.47 9.35 2.97
C GLU A 81 -2.03 8.86 3.18
N PHE A 82 -1.15 9.10 2.20
CA PHE A 82 0.27 8.76 2.34
C PHE A 82 0.95 9.59 3.43
N LEU A 83 0.65 10.88 3.51
CA LEU A 83 1.19 11.76 4.55
C LEU A 83 0.73 11.34 5.95
N LEU A 84 -0.55 10.96 6.10
CA LEU A 84 -1.11 10.45 7.35
C LEU A 84 -0.43 9.16 7.81
N GLN A 85 0.01 8.32 6.87
CA GLN A 85 0.76 7.09 7.13
C GLN A 85 2.27 7.31 7.24
N GLY A 86 2.72 8.58 7.27
CA GLY A 86 4.10 8.95 7.55
C GLY A 86 5.05 8.85 6.35
N PHE A 87 4.56 8.76 5.11
CA PHE A 87 5.39 8.91 3.93
C PHE A 87 5.91 10.36 3.83
N ASP A 88 7.19 10.52 3.55
CA ASP A 88 7.83 11.83 3.42
C ASP A 88 7.86 12.23 1.94
N ILE A 89 7.03 13.19 1.56
CA ILE A 89 6.80 13.58 0.17
C ILE A 89 7.11 15.08 0.08
N ARG A 90 8.39 15.39 -0.17
CA ARG A 90 8.93 16.76 -0.28
C ARG A 90 9.39 17.06 -1.70
#